data_AF-A0A7X2MUD7-F1
#
_entry.id   AF-A0A7X2MUD7-F1
#
_cell.length_a   1.000
_cell.length_b   1.000
_cell.length_c   1.000
_cell.angle_alpha   90.00
_cell.angle_beta   90.00
_cell.angle_gamma   90.00
#
_symmetry.space_group_name_H-M   'P 1'
#
loop_
_entity.id
_entity.type
_entity.pdbx_description
1 polymer ?
#
loop_
_entity_poly.entity_id
_entity_poly.type
_entity_poly.pdbx_seq_one_letter_code
_entity_poly.pdbx_strand_id
1 'polypeptide(L)'
;STAKIAPFIKAFPDRLINVGIAEQTLVGTAAGLALGGKVAVTCNAAPFLVSRANEQVKVDVCYNNTNVKLFGLNAGTSYGPLASTHHSIDDIAVMRGFGNIEIYAPSCPLECRQIIDYALE
;
A
#
# COMPACT_ATOMS: atom_id res chain seq x y z
N SER A 1 -2.78 -7.06 -13.79
CA SER A 1 -2.53 -6.46 -12.46
C SER A 1 -3.42 -5.23 -12.31
N THR A 2 -4.15 -5.13 -11.20
CA THR A 2 -5.03 -3.99 -10.88
C THR A 2 -4.26 -2.70 -10.57
N ALA A 3 -2.94 -2.80 -10.34
CA ALA A 3 -2.09 -1.67 -10.00
C ALA A 3 -1.69 -0.74 -11.14
N LYS A 4 -1.98 -1.09 -12.40
CA LYS A 4 -1.69 -0.25 -13.59
C LYS A 4 -0.24 0.30 -13.64
N ILE A 5 0.72 -0.40 -13.04
CA ILE A 5 2.14 0.01 -12.94
C ILE A 5 2.98 -0.24 -14.20
N ALA A 6 2.38 -0.66 -15.31
CA ALA A 6 3.11 -0.96 -16.54
C ALA A 6 4.03 0.19 -17.04
N PRO A 7 3.63 1.47 -16.97
CA PRO A 7 4.52 2.59 -17.30
C PRO A 7 5.76 2.67 -16.39
N PHE A 8 5.59 2.41 -15.09
CA PHE A 8 6.69 2.40 -14.12
C PHE A 8 7.67 1.27 -14.39
N ILE A 9 7.16 0.07 -14.67
CA ILE A 9 7.99 -1.10 -15.01
C ILE A 9 8.83 -0.84 -16.26
N LYS A 10 8.23 -0.21 -17.27
CA LYS A 10 8.95 0.14 -18.51
C LYS A 10 10.05 1.17 -18.26
N ALA A 11 9.81 2.16 -17.41
CA ALA A 11 10.78 3.21 -17.12
C ALA A 11 11.89 2.77 -16.15
N PHE A 12 11.56 1.90 -15.18
CA PHE A 12 12.44 1.50 -14.08
C PHE A 12 12.35 -0.02 -13.82
N PRO A 13 12.78 -0.87 -14.77
CA PRO A 13 12.62 -2.32 -14.66
C PRO A 13 13.32 -2.91 -13.43
N ASP A 14 14.49 -2.37 -13.07
CA ASP A 14 15.30 -2.84 -11.92
C ASP A 14 14.77 -2.38 -10.55
N ARG A 15 13.65 -1.63 -10.53
CA ARG A 15 13.01 -1.13 -9.30
C ARG A 15 11.70 -1.84 -8.98
N LEU A 16 11.39 -2.93 -9.68
CA LEU A 16 10.21 -3.75 -9.41
C LEU A 16 10.60 -5.02 -8.65
N ILE A 17 9.97 -5.24 -7.50
CA ILE A 17 9.98 -6.54 -6.82
C ILE A 17 8.58 -7.11 -6.89
N ASN A 18 8.43 -8.25 -7.56
CA ASN A 18 7.17 -8.99 -7.62
C ASN A 18 7.25 -10.20 -6.68
N VAL A 19 6.47 -10.16 -5.60
CA VAL A 19 6.42 -11.23 -4.59
C VAL A 19 5.28 -12.23 -4.83
N GLY A 20 4.51 -12.09 -5.92
CA GLY A 20 3.33 -12.91 -6.19
C GLY A 20 2.14 -12.57 -5.27
N ILE A 21 1.27 -13.55 -5.02
CA ILE A 21 0.10 -13.43 -4.13
C ILE A 21 0.55 -13.72 -2.69
N ALA A 22 1.35 -12.82 -2.14
CA ALA A 22 1.94 -12.94 -0.82
C ALA A 22 2.00 -11.57 -0.14
N GLU A 23 0.84 -11.07 0.31
CA GLU A 23 0.72 -9.71 0.84
C GLU A 23 1.56 -9.46 2.10
N GLN A 24 1.70 -10.48 2.96
CA GLN A 24 2.58 -10.40 4.13
C GLN A 24 4.04 -10.20 3.69
N THR A 25 4.49 -10.99 2.71
CA THR A 25 5.83 -10.87 2.12
C THR A 25 6.02 -9.51 1.45
N LEU A 26 4.98 -8.97 0.79
CA LEU A 26 5.02 -7.65 0.16
C LEU A 26 5.36 -6.56 1.19
N VAL A 27 4.65 -6.54 2.32
CA VAL A 27 4.86 -5.52 3.37
C VAL A 27 6.18 -5.73 4.09
N GLY A 28 6.52 -6.97 4.46
CA GLY A 28 7.80 -7.28 5.11
C GLY A 28 9.01 -6.94 4.23
N THR A 29 8.94 -7.24 2.93
CA THR A 29 9.98 -6.86 1.96
C THR A 29 10.09 -5.33 1.84
N ALA A 30 8.97 -4.62 1.79
CA ALA A 30 8.96 -3.16 1.72
C ALA A 30 9.58 -2.53 2.99
N ALA A 31 9.26 -3.06 4.18
CA ALA A 31 9.86 -2.63 5.44
C ALA A 31 11.38 -2.86 5.45
N GLY A 32 11.84 -4.04 5.01
CA GLY A 32 13.28 -4.33 4.88
C GLY A 32 13.99 -3.40 3.90
N LEU A 33 13.37 -3.10 2.75
CA LEU A 33 13.89 -2.12 1.80
C LEU A 33 13.97 -0.70 2.40
N ALA A 34 12.95 -0.30 3.15
CA ALA A 34 12.93 1.00 3.82
C ALA A 34 14.05 1.13 4.86
N LEU A 35 14.26 0.09 5.67
CA LEU A 35 15.39 0.00 6.61
C LEU A 35 16.75 0.03 5.89
N GLY A 36 16.83 -0.53 4.68
CA GLY A 36 17.99 -0.45 3.79
C GLY A 36 18.16 0.91 3.08
N GLY A 37 17.42 1.95 3.48
CA GLY A 37 17.53 3.31 2.93
C GLY A 37 16.86 3.49 1.56
N LYS A 38 15.98 2.59 1.15
CA LYS A 38 15.20 2.75 -0.09
C LYS A 38 13.85 3.39 0.20
N VAL A 39 13.32 4.15 -0.76
CA VAL A 39 11.92 4.58 -0.74
C VAL A 39 11.07 3.40 -1.21
N ALA A 40 10.47 2.67 -0.28
CA ALA A 40 9.67 1.49 -0.58
C ALA A 40 8.18 1.83 -0.75
N VAL A 41 7.59 1.40 -1.86
CA VAL A 41 6.17 1.60 -2.18
C VAL A 41 5.54 0.24 -2.47
N THR A 42 4.46 -0.11 -1.76
CA THR A 42 3.67 -1.30 -2.08
C THR A 42 2.55 -0.93 -3.06
N CYS A 43 2.13 -1.87 -3.90
CA CYS A 43 1.04 -1.67 -4.85
C CYS A 43 0.12 -2.89 -4.82
N ASN A 44 -1.01 -2.79 -4.11
CA ASN A 44 -1.92 -3.92 -3.93
C ASN A 44 -3.38 -3.46 -3.85
N ALA A 45 -4.31 -4.38 -4.03
CA ALA A 45 -5.71 -4.17 -3.68
C ALA A 45 -5.83 -3.87 -2.18
N ALA A 46 -6.55 -2.80 -1.83
CA ALA A 46 -6.85 -2.42 -0.45
C ALA A 46 -7.37 -3.59 0.42
N PRO A 47 -8.36 -4.41 0.01
CA PRO A 47 -8.88 -5.48 0.87
C PRO A 47 -7.80 -6.52 1.23
N PHE A 48 -6.91 -6.86 0.29
CA PHE A 48 -5.87 -7.84 0.56
C PHE A 48 -4.71 -7.23 1.36
N LEU A 49 -4.35 -5.98 1.07
CA LEU A 49 -3.31 -5.27 1.81
C LEU A 49 -3.69 -5.12 3.29
N VAL A 50 -4.90 -4.66 3.57
CA VAL A 50 -5.36 -4.38 4.93
C VAL A 50 -5.63 -5.67 5.70
N SER A 51 -6.34 -6.64 5.09
CA SER A 51 -6.73 -7.85 5.82
C SER A 51 -5.62 -8.89 5.91
N ARG A 52 -4.86 -9.15 4.84
CA ARG A 52 -3.87 -10.25 4.84
C ARG A 52 -2.53 -9.83 5.45
N ALA A 53 -2.09 -8.59 5.22
CA ALA A 53 -0.82 -8.08 5.74
C ALA A 53 -0.96 -7.26 7.03
N ASN A 54 -2.10 -7.40 7.73
CA ASN A 54 -2.46 -6.57 8.88
C ASN A 54 -1.37 -6.53 9.97
N GLU A 55 -0.84 -7.70 10.33
CA GLU A 55 0.19 -7.81 11.35
C GLU A 55 1.53 -7.22 10.89
N GLN A 56 1.92 -7.43 9.63
CA GLN A 56 3.13 -6.86 9.05
C GLN A 56 3.06 -5.33 8.99
N VAL A 57 1.88 -4.77 8.66
CA VAL A 57 1.67 -3.32 8.74
C VAL A 57 1.82 -2.84 10.18
N LYS A 58 1.19 -3.53 11.15
CA LYS A 58 1.25 -3.13 12.57
C LYS A 58 2.67 -3.19 13.13
N VAL A 59 3.41 -4.26 12.86
CA VAL A 59 4.72 -4.52 13.48
C VAL A 59 5.85 -3.96 12.63
N ASP A 60 5.91 -4.34 11.36
CA ASP A 60 7.06 -4.02 10.50
C ASP A 60 7.04 -2.57 10.01
N VAL A 61 5.85 -1.98 9.85
CA VAL A 61 5.69 -0.58 9.42
C VAL A 61 5.47 0.35 10.60
N CYS A 62 4.37 0.18 11.32
CA CYS A 62 3.91 1.13 12.32
C CYS A 62 4.77 1.14 13.59
N TYR A 63 5.00 -0.04 14.19
CA TYR A 63 5.79 -0.14 15.42
C TYR A 63 7.27 0.21 15.19
N ASN A 64 7.86 -0.28 14.10
CA ASN A 64 9.26 0.03 13.75
C ASN A 64 9.43 1.40 13.08
N ASN A 65 8.34 2.14 12.86
CA ASN A 65 8.31 3.44 12.18
C ASN A 65 9.11 3.46 10.86
N THR A 66 8.92 2.43 10.03
CA THR A 66 9.65 2.32 8.75
C THR A 66 9.02 3.18 7.66
N ASN A 67 9.85 3.76 6.80
CA ASN A 67 9.41 4.69 5.75
C ASN A 67 8.79 3.97 4.52
N VAL A 68 7.69 3.24 4.74
CA VAL A 68 6.96 2.46 3.72
C VAL A 68 5.69 3.19 3.29
N LYS A 69 5.47 3.27 1.98
CA LYS A 69 4.28 3.89 1.38
C LYS A 69 3.33 2.78 0.93
N LEU A 70 2.18 2.69 1.55
CA LEU A 70 1.21 1.61 1.33
C LEU A 70 0.13 2.06 0.34
N PHE A 71 0.17 1.63 -0.92
CA PHE A 71 -0.89 1.98 -1.89
C PHE A 71 -1.95 0.88 -1.92
N GLY A 72 -3.07 1.15 -1.23
CA GLY A 72 -4.30 0.35 -1.27
C GLY A 72 -5.22 0.80 -2.40
N LEU A 73 -5.31 -0.02 -3.46
CA LEU A 73 -6.11 0.28 -4.64
C LEU A 73 -7.53 -0.26 -4.51
N ASN A 74 -8.49 0.47 -5.09
CA ASN A 74 -9.92 0.13 -5.07
C ASN A 74 -10.47 -0.05 -3.64
N ALA A 75 -10.14 0.90 -2.77
CA ALA A 75 -10.66 1.02 -1.40
C ALA A 75 -12.20 1.13 -1.36
N GLY A 76 -12.79 0.89 -0.18
CA GLY A 76 -14.24 0.90 0.01
C GLY A 76 -14.94 -0.13 -0.88
N THR A 77 -15.97 0.31 -1.59
CA THR A 77 -16.78 -0.54 -2.48
C THR A 77 -16.35 -0.48 -3.95
N SER A 78 -15.20 0.16 -4.24
CA SER A 78 -14.77 0.50 -5.61
C SER A 78 -14.49 -0.73 -6.50
N TYR A 79 -14.24 -1.90 -5.91
CA TYR A 79 -14.14 -3.16 -6.67
C TYR A 79 -15.48 -3.66 -7.26
N GLY A 80 -16.58 -2.99 -6.94
CA GLY A 80 -17.89 -3.13 -7.60
C GLY A 80 -18.35 -4.59 -7.73
N PRO A 81 -18.32 -5.18 -8.95
CA PRO A 81 -18.90 -6.49 -9.25
C PRO A 81 -18.25 -7.68 -8.52
N LEU A 82 -17.05 -7.52 -7.95
CA LEU A 82 -16.37 -8.61 -7.21
C LEU A 82 -16.94 -8.83 -5.80
N ALA A 83 -17.96 -8.05 -5.43
CA ALA A 83 -18.77 -8.21 -4.23
C ALA A 83 -17.97 -8.15 -2.91
N SER A 84 -18.60 -8.60 -1.82
CA SER A 84 -18.17 -8.36 -0.44
C SER A 84 -16.75 -8.83 -0.10
N THR A 85 -16.23 -9.86 -0.79
CA THR A 85 -14.87 -10.37 -0.55
C THR A 85 -13.77 -9.44 -1.07
N HIS A 86 -14.12 -8.49 -1.94
CA HIS A 86 -13.20 -7.51 -2.52
C HIS A 86 -13.51 -6.09 -2.07
N HIS A 87 -14.48 -5.89 -1.19
CA HIS A 87 -14.77 -4.58 -0.61
C HIS A 87 -13.93 -4.38 0.64
N SER A 88 -13.32 -3.20 0.73
CA SER A 88 -12.43 -2.78 1.82
C SER A 88 -13.13 -1.66 2.59
N ILE A 89 -14.28 -1.96 3.20
CA ILE A 89 -15.14 -0.95 3.86
C ILE A 89 -14.67 -0.56 5.26
N ASP A 90 -13.76 -1.35 5.82
CA ASP A 90 -13.22 -1.24 7.17
C ASP A 90 -11.75 -0.78 7.18
N ASP A 91 -11.16 -0.48 6.01
CA ASP A 91 -9.75 -0.09 5.88
C ASP A 91 -9.36 1.09 6.77
N ILE A 92 -10.09 2.19 6.72
CA ILE A 92 -9.82 3.38 7.54
C ILE A 92 -10.03 3.07 9.02
N ALA A 93 -10.97 2.19 9.38
CA ALA A 93 -11.23 1.83 10.77
C ALA A 93 -10.12 0.94 11.35
N VAL A 94 -9.70 -0.08 10.59
CA VAL A 94 -8.62 -0.99 10.96
C VAL A 94 -7.29 -0.24 11.04
N MET A 95 -6.93 0.51 9.99
CA MET A 95 -5.63 1.17 9.90
C MET A 95 -5.48 2.30 10.93
N ARG A 96 -6.55 3.05 11.26
CA ARG A 96 -6.50 4.07 12.33
C ARG A 96 -6.19 3.50 13.72
N GLY A 97 -6.36 2.19 13.92
CA GLY A 97 -5.99 1.54 15.16
C GLY A 97 -4.47 1.39 15.36
N PHE A 98 -3.66 1.64 14.33
CA PHE A 98 -2.21 1.54 14.41
C PHE A 98 -1.58 2.90 14.72
N GLY A 99 -0.50 2.90 15.52
CA GLY A 99 0.29 4.11 15.78
C GLY A 99 1.23 4.42 14.61
N ASN A 100 1.67 5.68 14.47
CA ASN A 100 2.62 6.12 13.44
C ASN A 100 2.19 5.80 12.00
N ILE A 101 0.88 5.82 11.73
CA ILE A 101 0.35 5.69 10.38
C ILE A 101 -0.39 6.95 9.97
N GLU A 102 -0.10 7.40 8.76
CA GLU A 102 -0.83 8.47 8.10
C GLU A 102 -1.73 7.87 7.02
N ILE A 103 -2.99 8.29 6.98
CA ILE A 103 -4.00 7.73 6.09
C ILE A 103 -4.49 8.85 5.18
N TYR A 104 -4.35 8.62 3.87
CA TYR A 104 -4.74 9.55 2.83
C TYR A 104 -5.76 8.91 1.89
N ALA A 105 -6.84 9.63 1.58
CA ALA A 105 -7.89 9.20 0.67
C ALA A 105 -8.15 10.30 -0.39
N PRO A 106 -7.38 10.32 -1.49
CA PRO A 106 -7.52 11.37 -2.51
C PRO A 106 -8.85 11.25 -3.24
N SER A 107 -9.50 12.39 -3.49
CA SER A 107 -10.76 12.48 -4.25
C SER A 107 -10.53 12.71 -5.75
N CYS A 108 -9.35 13.20 -6.14
CA CYS A 108 -9.03 13.51 -7.53
C CYS A 108 -7.55 13.24 -7.87
N PRO A 109 -7.19 13.19 -9.17
CA PRO A 109 -5.80 12.97 -9.59
C PRO A 109 -4.82 14.02 -9.07
N LEU A 110 -5.26 15.27 -8.90
CA LEU A 110 -4.42 16.35 -8.39
C LEU A 110 -4.06 16.13 -6.91
N GLU A 111 -5.05 15.84 -6.07
CA GLU A 111 -4.82 15.49 -4.66
C GLU A 111 -3.93 14.26 -4.53
N CYS A 112 -4.18 13.23 -5.36
CA CYS A 112 -3.34 12.04 -5.38
C CYS A 112 -1.88 12.41 -5.67
N ARG A 113 -1.63 13.27 -6.66
CA ARG A 113 -0.27 13.74 -6.98
C ARG A 113 0.37 14.47 -5.80
N GLN A 114 -0.35 15.39 -5.17
CA GLN A 114 0.14 16.18 -4.03
C GLN A 114 0.49 15.29 -2.82
N ILE A 115 -0.36 14.30 -2.51
CA ILE A 115 -0.11 13.33 -1.44
C ILE A 115 1.15 12.51 -1.75
N ILE A 116 1.34 12.08 -3.00
CA ILE A 116 2.54 11.34 -3.37
C ILE A 116 3.79 12.21 -3.29
N ASP A 117 3.73 13.47 -3.74
CA ASP A 117 4.86 14.39 -3.63
C ASP A 117 5.24 14.61 -2.16
N TYR A 118 4.28 14.85 -1.27
CA TYR A 118 4.49 14.93 0.18
C TYR A 118 5.08 13.64 0.77
N ALA A 119 4.54 12.46 0.42
CA ALA A 119 4.98 11.19 0.98
C ALA A 119 6.36 10.72 0.49
N LEU A 120 6.93 11.37 -0.52
CA LEU A 120 8.26 11.08 -1.08
C LEU A 120 9.35 12.02 -0.56
N GLU A 121 8.98 13.16 0.01
CA GLU A 121 9.90 14.07 0.74
C GLU A 121 10.43 13.41 2.03
#